data_AF-A0A353FEX7-F1
#
_entry.id   AF-A0A353FEX7-F1
#
_cell.length_a   1.000
_cell.length_b   1.000
_cell.length_c   1.000
_cell.angle_alpha   90.00
_cell.angle_beta   90.00
_cell.angle_gamma   90.00
#
_symmetry.space_group_name_H-M   'P 1'
#
loop_
_entity.id
_entity.type
_entity.pdbx_description
1 polymer ?
#
loop_
_entity_poly.entity_id
_entity_poly.type
_entity_poly.pdbx_seq_one_letter_code
_entity_poly.pdbx_strand_id
1 'polypeptide(L)'
;MINMMYLVLTALLALNISKDILEALTKLNASLDQTVQTVDKKNASIYTKFESAYAQDPQKTKKWRDMALTVQKESNDLYAYIAQLKEDLVQVSGGYEEGSTTVPKSLDAREKPANYLLNEKHATELKNQIDEYRNTLKQYALSPQTQNNIETTF
;
A
#
# COMPACT_ATOMS: atom_id res chain seq x y z
N MET A 1 12.66 23.38 40.52
CA MET A 1 13.45 22.74 39.44
C MET A 1 13.15 21.25 39.25
N ILE A 2 12.80 20.51 40.31
CA ILE A 2 12.41 19.08 40.22
C ILE A 2 11.12 18.84 39.40
N ASN A 3 10.16 19.75 39.44
CA ASN A 3 8.88 19.60 38.71
C ASN A 3 9.03 19.69 37.18
N MET A 4 10.01 20.43 36.66
CA MET A 4 10.26 20.51 35.21
C MET A 4 10.87 19.22 34.67
N MET A 5 11.74 18.56 35.45
CA MET A 5 12.36 17.29 35.05
C MET A 5 11.33 16.15 35.01
N TYR A 6 10.41 16.10 35.97
CA TYR A 6 9.34 15.10 36.01
C TYR A 6 8.33 15.27 34.88
N LEU A 7 8.02 16.51 34.48
CA LEU A 7 7.14 16.78 33.34
C LEU A 7 7.79 16.35 32.02
N VAL A 8 9.10 16.60 31.85
CA VAL A 8 9.84 16.14 30.67
C VAL A 8 9.93 14.61 30.64
N LEU A 9 10.21 13.95 31.77
CA LEU A 9 10.25 12.49 31.84
C LEU A 9 8.87 11.86 31.56
N THR A 10 7.80 12.44 32.12
CA THR A 10 6.42 11.97 31.88
C THR A 10 5.99 12.21 30.44
N ALA A 11 6.39 13.34 29.83
CA ALA A 11 6.13 13.62 28.42
C ALA A 11 6.91 12.66 27.51
N LEU A 12 8.16 12.31 27.84
CA LEU A 12 8.96 11.32 27.11
C LEU A 12 8.37 9.90 27.23
N LEU A 13 7.85 9.52 28.40
CA LEU A 13 7.14 8.25 28.60
C LEU A 13 5.79 8.21 27.87
N ALA A 14 5.06 9.32 27.81
CA ALA A 14 3.78 9.43 27.11
C ALA A 14 3.92 9.57 25.58
N LEU A 15 5.08 10.00 25.08
CA LEU A 15 5.39 10.07 23.65
C LEU A 15 5.63 8.67 23.04
N ASN A 16 5.90 7.67 23.87
CA ASN A 16 6.07 6.28 23.44
C ASN A 16 4.70 5.64 23.21
N ILE A 17 4.47 5.17 21.98
CA ILE A 17 3.28 4.36 21.66
C ILE A 17 3.34 3.09 22.52
N SER A 18 2.23 2.72 23.16
CA SER A 18 2.21 1.51 23.98
C SER A 18 2.44 0.27 23.11
N LYS A 19 3.20 -0.69 23.64
CA LYS A 19 3.49 -1.95 22.94
C LYS A 19 2.21 -2.68 22.51
N ASP A 20 1.16 -2.61 23.32
CA ASP A 20 -0.14 -3.22 23.03
C ASP A 20 -0.80 -2.63 21.78
N ILE A 21 -0.65 -1.32 21.54
CA ILE A 21 -1.17 -0.66 20.33
C ILE A 21 -0.38 -1.13 19.10
N LEU A 22 0.95 -1.22 19.19
CA LEU A 22 1.79 -1.71 18.09
C LEU A 22 1.49 -3.18 17.75
N GLU A 23 1.24 -4.01 18.75
CA GLU A 23 0.84 -5.41 18.56
C GLU A 23 -0.54 -5.49 17.87
N ALA A 24 -1.49 -4.66 18.28
CA ALA A 24 -2.80 -4.58 17.63
C ALA A 24 -2.70 -4.12 16.17
N LEU A 25 -1.86 -3.12 15.87
CA LEU A 25 -1.60 -2.67 14.50
C LEU A 25 -0.92 -3.74 13.65
N THR A 26 0.00 -4.53 14.23
CA THR A 26 0.66 -5.65 13.55
C THR A 26 -0.35 -6.75 13.19
N LYS A 27 -1.24 -7.10 14.11
CA LYS A 27 -2.34 -8.06 13.86
C LYS A 27 -3.30 -7.54 12.80
N LEU A 28 -3.63 -6.25 12.83
CA LEU A 28 -4.46 -5.61 11.80
C LEU A 28 -3.80 -5.71 10.43
N ASN A 29 -2.50 -5.40 10.32
CA ASN A 29 -1.76 -5.53 9.06
C ASN A 29 -1.81 -6.97 8.53
N ALA A 30 -1.59 -7.99 9.37
CA ALA A 30 -1.68 -9.39 8.96
C ALA A 30 -3.09 -9.76 8.42
N SER A 31 -4.15 -9.23 9.04
CA SER A 31 -5.53 -9.42 8.56
C SER A 31 -5.79 -8.72 7.21
N LEU A 32 -5.22 -7.53 7.01
CA LEU A 32 -5.28 -6.83 5.73
C LEU A 32 -4.50 -7.58 4.64
N ASP A 33 -3.32 -8.11 4.95
CA ASP A 33 -2.53 -8.92 4.02
C ASP A 33 -3.28 -10.19 3.58
N GLN A 34 -3.97 -10.86 4.51
CA GLN A 34 -4.85 -11.99 4.17
C GLN A 34 -6.00 -11.58 3.24
N THR A 35 -6.57 -10.38 3.47
CA THR A 35 -7.62 -9.82 2.61
C THR A 35 -7.08 -9.55 1.20
N VAL A 36 -5.90 -8.93 1.10
CA VAL A 36 -5.21 -8.67 -0.18
C VAL A 36 -4.99 -9.98 -0.94
N GLN A 37 -4.46 -11.02 -0.30
CA GLN A 37 -4.24 -12.33 -0.94
C GLN A 37 -5.55 -12.96 -1.43
N THR A 38 -6.65 -12.77 -0.71
CA THR A 38 -7.97 -13.29 -1.10
C THR A 38 -8.50 -12.56 -2.35
N VAL A 39 -8.36 -11.24 -2.38
CA VAL A 39 -8.73 -10.42 -3.54
C VAL A 39 -7.85 -10.75 -4.75
N ASP A 40 -6.55 -10.94 -4.55
CA ASP A 40 -5.61 -11.30 -5.62
C ASP A 40 -5.99 -12.64 -6.29
N LYS A 41 -6.26 -13.68 -5.49
CA LYS A 41 -6.75 -14.98 -6.00
C LYS A 41 -8.05 -14.84 -6.81
N LYS A 42 -8.96 -13.99 -6.34
CA LYS A 42 -10.21 -13.72 -7.06
C LYS A 42 -9.94 -13.00 -8.38
N ASN A 43 -9.03 -12.03 -8.38
CA ASN A 43 -8.63 -11.30 -9.59
C ASN A 43 -7.97 -12.24 -10.60
N ALA A 44 -7.09 -13.15 -10.17
CA ALA A 44 -6.47 -14.16 -11.04
C ALA A 44 -7.52 -15.04 -11.76
N SER A 45 -8.59 -15.43 -11.06
CA SER A 45 -9.72 -16.15 -11.68
C SER A 45 -10.44 -15.31 -12.74
N ILE A 46 -10.61 -13.99 -12.51
CA ILE A 46 -11.21 -13.07 -13.48
C ILE A 46 -10.32 -12.90 -14.71
N TYR A 47 -9.00 -12.72 -14.54
CA TYR A 47 -8.05 -12.65 -15.65
C TYR A 47 -8.03 -13.92 -16.49
N THR A 48 -8.15 -15.09 -15.86
CA THR A 48 -8.28 -16.37 -16.56
C THR A 48 -9.53 -16.43 -17.45
N LYS A 49 -10.64 -15.77 -17.03
CA LYS A 49 -11.86 -15.67 -17.85
C LYS A 49 -11.68 -14.76 -19.04
N PHE A 50 -10.92 -13.66 -18.93
CA PHE A 50 -10.58 -12.81 -20.07
C PHE A 50 -9.76 -13.58 -21.12
N GLU A 51 -8.79 -14.38 -20.68
CA GLU A 51 -8.00 -15.25 -21.56
C GLU A 51 -8.86 -16.33 -22.23
N SER A 52 -9.77 -16.96 -21.48
CA SER A 52 -10.70 -17.96 -22.01
C SER A 52 -11.67 -17.36 -23.03
N ALA A 53 -12.20 -16.16 -22.77
CA ALA A 53 -13.07 -15.44 -23.70
C ALA A 53 -12.31 -15.05 -24.99
N TYR A 54 -11.04 -14.65 -24.86
CA TYR A 54 -10.17 -14.39 -25.99
C TYR A 54 -9.92 -15.63 -26.85
N ALA A 55 -9.71 -16.79 -26.25
CA ALA A 55 -9.57 -18.04 -26.97
C ALA A 55 -10.85 -18.44 -27.74
N GLN A 56 -12.03 -18.06 -27.25
CA GLN A 56 -13.32 -18.40 -27.88
C GLN A 56 -13.72 -17.46 -29.02
N ASP A 57 -13.62 -16.14 -28.82
CA ASP A 57 -13.95 -15.14 -29.84
C ASP A 57 -12.95 -13.98 -29.80
N PRO A 58 -11.79 -14.11 -30.45
CA PRO A 58 -10.77 -13.07 -30.48
C PRO A 58 -11.26 -11.74 -31.06
N GLN A 59 -12.23 -11.75 -31.99
CA GLN A 59 -12.65 -10.53 -32.69
C GLN A 59 -13.38 -9.57 -31.76
N LYS A 60 -14.23 -10.08 -30.86
CA LYS A 60 -15.02 -9.24 -29.94
C LYS A 60 -14.33 -8.97 -28.61
N THR A 61 -13.44 -9.86 -28.18
CA THR A 61 -12.92 -9.86 -26.81
C THR A 61 -11.52 -9.27 -26.69
N LYS A 62 -10.76 -9.16 -27.79
CA LYS A 62 -9.39 -8.60 -27.80
C LYS A 62 -9.30 -7.26 -27.09
N LYS A 63 -10.18 -6.31 -27.44
CA LYS A 63 -10.20 -4.97 -26.84
C LYS A 63 -10.31 -5.02 -25.31
N TRP A 64 -11.20 -5.87 -24.80
CA TRP A 64 -11.46 -5.99 -23.37
C TRP A 64 -10.32 -6.68 -22.62
N ARG A 65 -9.73 -7.71 -23.23
CA ARG A 65 -8.54 -8.38 -22.71
C ARG A 65 -7.35 -7.42 -22.62
N ASP A 66 -7.06 -6.71 -23.70
CA ASP A 66 -5.91 -5.79 -23.77
C ASP A 66 -6.04 -4.66 -22.72
N MET A 67 -7.27 -4.14 -22.55
CA MET A 67 -7.58 -3.20 -21.47
C MET A 67 -7.37 -3.81 -20.08
N ALA A 68 -7.87 -5.04 -19.85
CA ALA A 68 -7.72 -5.72 -18.57
C ALA A 68 -6.23 -5.96 -18.23
N LEU A 69 -5.43 -6.44 -19.19
CA LEU A 69 -3.99 -6.67 -18.99
C LEU A 69 -3.23 -5.37 -18.71
N THR A 70 -3.65 -4.27 -19.34
CA THR A 70 -3.08 -2.94 -19.04
C THR A 70 -3.38 -2.54 -17.61
N VAL A 71 -4.63 -2.63 -17.17
CA VAL A 71 -5.02 -2.35 -15.77
C VAL A 71 -4.28 -3.26 -14.79
N GLN A 72 -4.10 -4.54 -15.11
CA GLN A 72 -3.35 -5.48 -14.28
C GLN A 72 -1.90 -5.01 -14.07
N LYS A 73 -1.25 -4.60 -15.16
CA LYS A 73 0.13 -4.14 -15.11
C LYS A 73 0.26 -2.88 -14.24
N GLU A 74 -0.55 -1.86 -14.50
CA GLU A 74 -0.53 -0.61 -13.73
C GLU A 74 -0.81 -0.85 -12.24
N SER A 75 -1.74 -1.76 -11.92
CA SER A 75 -2.00 -2.18 -10.53
C SER A 75 -0.80 -2.85 -9.89
N ASN A 76 -0.13 -3.76 -10.61
CA ASN A 76 1.02 -4.50 -10.11
C ASN A 76 2.22 -3.56 -9.89
N ASP A 77 2.43 -2.61 -10.79
CA ASP A 77 3.51 -1.62 -10.69
C ASP A 77 3.32 -0.74 -9.45
N LEU A 78 2.11 -0.21 -9.21
CA LEU A 78 1.79 0.56 -8.01
C LEU A 78 1.89 -0.29 -6.72
N TYR A 79 1.40 -1.54 -6.76
CA TYR A 79 1.49 -2.46 -5.62
C TYR A 79 2.96 -2.76 -5.26
N ALA A 80 3.79 -3.04 -6.27
CA ALA A 80 5.21 -3.31 -6.09
C ALA A 80 5.94 -2.10 -5.51
N TYR A 81 5.62 -0.88 -5.98
CA TYR A 81 6.16 0.35 -5.44
C TYR A 81 5.79 0.53 -3.96
N ILE A 82 4.53 0.32 -3.58
CA ILE A 82 4.08 0.39 -2.18
C ILE A 82 4.79 -0.66 -1.33
N ALA A 83 4.95 -1.89 -1.85
CA ALA A 83 5.66 -2.95 -1.15
C ALA A 83 7.14 -2.60 -0.91
N GLN A 84 7.82 -2.04 -1.91
CA GLN A 84 9.20 -1.57 -1.77
C GLN A 84 9.28 -0.41 -0.76
N LEU A 85 8.36 0.54 -0.81
CA LEU A 85 8.33 1.65 0.12
C LEU A 85 8.15 1.16 1.58
N LYS A 86 7.32 0.14 1.81
CA LYS A 86 7.19 -0.50 3.14
C LYS A 86 8.51 -1.10 3.60
N GLU A 87 9.23 -1.79 2.72
CA GLU A 87 10.54 -2.37 3.02
C GLU A 87 11.56 -1.28 3.37
N ASP A 88 11.66 -0.24 2.55
CA ASP A 88 12.58 0.87 2.77
C ASP A 88 12.32 1.55 4.12
N LEU A 89 11.05 1.72 4.49
CA LEU A 89 10.67 2.28 5.79
C LEU A 89 11.15 1.41 6.96
N VAL A 90 11.12 0.08 6.83
CA VAL A 90 11.69 -0.82 7.84
C VAL A 90 13.21 -0.68 7.88
N GLN A 91 13.87 -0.62 6.73
CA GLN A 91 15.32 -0.48 6.64
C GLN A 91 15.82 0.83 7.26
N VAL A 92 15.25 1.97 6.90
CA VAL A 92 15.64 3.27 7.48
C VAL A 92 15.36 3.33 8.97
N SER A 93 14.35 2.60 9.46
CA SER A 93 14.01 2.55 10.89
C SER A 93 14.96 1.69 11.73
N GLY A 94 15.83 0.88 11.10
CA GLY A 94 16.79 0.03 11.82
C GLY A 94 16.70 -1.46 11.46
N GLY A 95 15.91 -1.81 10.44
CA GLY A 95 15.80 -3.17 9.91
C GLY A 95 14.89 -4.07 10.75
N TYR A 96 15.09 -5.38 10.57
CA TYR A 96 14.33 -6.42 11.25
C TYR A 96 15.03 -6.88 12.54
N GLU A 97 14.26 -7.49 13.44
CA GLU A 97 14.79 -8.20 14.60
C GLU A 97 15.75 -9.32 14.19
N GLU A 98 16.76 -9.62 15.04
CA GLU A 98 17.75 -10.65 14.74
C GLU A 98 17.07 -12.02 14.51
N GLY A 99 17.31 -12.62 13.34
CA GLY A 99 16.71 -13.90 12.95
C GLY A 99 15.27 -13.81 12.43
N SER A 100 14.71 -12.60 12.29
CA SER A 100 13.40 -12.36 11.68
C SER A 100 13.52 -11.64 10.34
N THR A 101 12.66 -12.00 9.39
CA THR A 101 12.50 -11.27 8.12
C THR A 101 11.16 -10.53 8.05
N THR A 102 10.37 -10.56 9.13
CA THR A 102 8.98 -10.07 9.11
C THR A 102 8.64 -9.15 10.27
N VAL A 103 9.46 -9.11 11.32
CA VAL A 103 9.24 -8.28 12.51
C VAL A 103 10.21 -7.09 12.50
N PRO A 104 9.72 -5.87 12.20
CA PRO A 104 10.56 -4.68 12.24
C PRO A 104 11.05 -4.41 13.66
N LYS A 105 12.33 -4.05 13.79
CA LYS A 105 12.97 -3.79 15.08
C LYS A 105 12.46 -2.53 15.79
N SER A 106 12.04 -1.53 15.02
CA SER A 106 11.66 -0.21 15.54
C SER A 106 10.33 0.24 14.93
N LEU A 107 9.24 -0.41 15.34
CA LEU A 107 7.87 -0.08 14.93
C LEU A 107 7.39 1.28 15.45
N ASP A 108 8.03 1.82 16.48
CA ASP A 108 7.78 3.14 17.06
C ASP A 108 8.68 4.24 16.49
N ALA A 109 9.50 3.94 15.48
CA ALA A 109 10.35 4.93 14.82
C ALA A 109 9.51 6.02 14.13
N ARG A 110 9.85 7.29 14.39
CA ARG A 110 9.09 8.45 13.85
C ARG A 110 9.95 9.32 12.94
N GLU A 111 11.12 9.73 13.41
CA GLU A 111 11.94 10.73 12.73
C GLU A 111 12.49 10.24 11.39
N LYS A 112 13.05 9.01 11.36
CA LYS A 112 13.65 8.47 10.13
C LYS A 112 12.60 8.18 9.04
N PRO A 113 11.48 7.49 9.34
CA PRO A 113 10.36 7.38 8.39
C PRO A 113 9.83 8.73 7.91
N ALA A 114 9.69 9.71 8.82
CA ALA A 114 9.19 11.04 8.44
C ALA A 114 10.17 11.77 7.51
N ASN A 115 11.48 11.69 7.76
CA ASN A 115 12.49 12.27 6.88
C ASN A 115 12.44 11.64 5.49
N TYR A 116 12.41 10.31 5.42
CA TYR A 116 12.35 9.56 4.17
C TYR A 116 11.09 9.89 3.36
N LEU A 117 9.93 9.96 4.01
CA LEU A 117 8.68 10.25 3.32
C LEU A 117 8.54 11.72 2.90
N LEU A 118 8.90 12.65 3.79
CA LEU A 118 8.57 14.07 3.62
C LEU A 118 9.72 14.88 3.05
N ASN A 119 10.92 14.76 3.61
CA ASN A 119 12.07 15.58 3.19
C ASN A 119 12.70 15.03 1.91
N GLU A 120 12.77 13.70 1.78
CA GLU A 120 13.24 13.02 0.56
C GLU A 120 12.11 12.87 -0.49
N LYS A 121 10.89 13.30 -0.16
CA LYS A 121 9.72 13.42 -1.06
C LYS A 121 9.13 12.12 -1.57
N HIS A 122 9.49 10.95 -1.02
CA HIS A 122 8.89 9.68 -1.40
C HIS A 122 7.37 9.61 -1.18
N ALA A 123 6.81 10.38 -0.24
CA ALA A 123 5.37 10.53 -0.10
C ALA A 123 4.72 11.31 -1.26
N THR A 124 5.44 12.29 -1.82
CA THR A 124 4.97 13.03 -3.00
C THR A 124 5.01 12.15 -4.24
N GLU A 125 6.07 11.34 -4.38
CA GLU A 125 6.18 10.35 -5.46
C GLU A 125 5.06 9.31 -5.39
N LEU A 126 4.79 8.76 -4.20
CA LEU A 126 3.68 7.84 -4.00
C LEU A 126 2.34 8.49 -4.37
N LYS A 127 2.11 9.74 -3.94
CA LYS A 127 0.91 10.48 -4.28
C LYS A 127 0.75 10.63 -5.79
N ASN A 128 1.81 11.00 -6.50
CA ASN A 128 1.78 11.18 -7.95
C ASN A 128 1.46 9.86 -8.65
N GLN A 129 2.07 8.75 -8.24
CA GLN A 129 1.76 7.43 -8.83
C GLN A 129 0.31 7.02 -8.59
N ILE A 130 -0.26 7.31 -7.41
CA ILE A 130 -1.68 7.05 -7.12
C ILE A 130 -2.57 7.93 -8.02
N ASP A 131 -2.24 9.21 -8.19
CA ASP A 131 -2.99 10.12 -9.06
C ASP A 131 -2.92 9.67 -10.53
N GLU A 132 -1.75 9.24 -11.01
CA GLU A 132 -1.55 8.68 -12.35
C GLU A 132 -2.35 7.40 -12.56
N TYR A 133 -2.32 6.49 -11.58
CA TYR A 133 -3.11 5.26 -11.61
C TYR A 133 -4.62 5.57 -11.65
N ARG A 134 -5.11 6.48 -10.81
CA ARG A 134 -6.51 6.94 -10.83
C ARG A 134 -6.90 7.49 -12.20
N ASN A 135 -6.08 8.38 -12.75
CA ASN A 135 -6.34 9.01 -14.05
C ASN A 135 -6.39 7.97 -15.18
N THR A 136 -5.50 6.99 -15.13
CA THR A 136 -5.46 5.87 -16.08
C THR A 136 -6.73 5.03 -15.99
N LEU A 137 -7.17 4.67 -14.78
CA LEU A 137 -8.42 3.92 -14.57
C LEU A 137 -9.65 4.67 -15.11
N LYS A 138 -9.69 6.00 -14.97
CA LYS A 138 -10.80 6.83 -15.49
C LYS A 138 -10.92 6.76 -17.01
N GLN A 139 -9.80 6.64 -17.73
CA GLN A 139 -9.80 6.50 -19.19
C GLN A 139 -10.45 5.18 -19.65
N TYR A 140 -10.30 4.12 -18.84
CA TYR A 140 -10.87 2.80 -19.13
C TYR A 140 -12.29 2.61 -18.59
N ALA A 141 -12.76 3.49 -17.71
CA ALA A 141 -14.10 3.43 -17.15
C ALA A 141 -15.16 3.84 -18.19
N LEU A 142 -16.03 2.89 -18.54
CA LEU A 142 -17.06 3.05 -19.58
C LEU A 142 -18.28 3.86 -19.13
N SER A 143 -18.52 3.97 -17.81
CA SER A 143 -19.71 4.64 -17.27
C SER A 143 -19.32 5.87 -16.43
N PRO A 144 -20.09 6.97 -16.51
CA PRO A 144 -19.88 8.14 -15.66
C PRO A 144 -19.94 7.80 -14.16
N GLN A 145 -20.77 6.83 -13.78
CA GLN A 145 -20.84 6.36 -12.39
C GLN A 145 -19.53 5.69 -11.95
N THR A 146 -18.94 4.85 -12.80
CA THR A 146 -17.66 4.20 -12.51
C THR A 146 -16.54 5.23 -12.41
N GLN A 147 -16.54 6.24 -13.29
CA GLN A 147 -15.58 7.35 -13.21
C GLN A 147 -15.71 8.14 -11.90
N ASN A 148 -16.94 8.46 -11.48
CA ASN A 148 -17.19 9.13 -10.21
C ASN A 148 -16.76 8.29 -9.00
N ASN A 149 -17.02 6.97 -9.02
CA ASN A 149 -16.58 6.07 -7.96
C ASN A 149 -15.05 6.00 -7.85
N ILE A 150 -14.35 6.04 -8.99
CA ILE A 150 -12.88 6.10 -9.00
C ILE A 150 -12.42 7.44 -8.40
N GLU A 151 -13.06 8.55 -8.74
CA GLU A 151 -12.72 9.86 -8.18
C GLU A 151 -12.90 9.96 -6.67
N THR A 152 -13.95 9.34 -6.12
CA THR A 152 -14.21 9.40 -4.67
C THR A 152 -13.39 8.42 -3.85
N THR A 153 -12.79 7.42 -4.48
CA THR A 153 -12.01 6.36 -3.80
C THR A 153 -10.53 6.73 -3.66
N PHE A 154 -10.00 7.55 -4.57
CA PHE A 154 -8.58 7.92 -4.66
C PHE A 154 -8.37 9.42 -4.45
#